data_AF-A0A098EC99-F1
#
_entry.id   AF-A0A098EC99-F1
#
_cell.length_a   1.000
_cell.length_b   1.000
_cell.length_c   1.000
_cell.angle_alpha   90.00
_cell.angle_beta   90.00
_cell.angle_gamma   90.00
#
_symmetry.space_group_name_H-M   'P 1'
#
loop_
_entity.id
_entity.type
_entity.pdbx_description
1 polymer ?
#
loop_
_entity_poly.entity_id
_entity_poly.type
_entity_poly.pdbx_seq_one_letter_code
_entity_poly.pdbx_strand_id
1 'polypeptide(L)'
;MKINSDRVVGYLKQLQEKHGGYYGTDIVNLANDLGVTWHGLKKRLSFWKKNDSAFKSFVYLGQHRPPITLNEFMEIKSRISSNPLEIKQHILSDLQNERKGIGEESITRPTFYRVAKQATLSQFSLEQAYLGLSPTE
;
A
#
# COMPACT_ATOMS: atom_id res chain seq x y z
N MET A 1 -25.53 13.54 -15.81
CA MET A 1 -24.12 13.94 -16.00
C MET A 1 -23.36 12.81 -16.66
N LYS A 2 -22.72 13.04 -17.81
CA LYS A 2 -21.98 12.01 -18.55
C LYS A 2 -20.53 12.01 -18.08
N ILE A 3 -20.10 10.94 -17.41
CA ILE A 3 -18.70 10.78 -16.98
C ILE A 3 -17.83 10.59 -18.24
N ASN A 4 -16.79 11.40 -18.39
CA ASN A 4 -15.84 11.32 -19.50
C ASN A 4 -14.97 10.05 -19.35
N SER A 5 -15.15 9.07 -20.24
CA SER A 5 -14.41 7.79 -20.21
C SER A 5 -12.92 7.98 -20.44
N ASP A 6 -12.54 8.84 -21.38
CA ASP A 6 -11.14 8.99 -21.81
C ASP A 6 -10.29 9.60 -20.69
N ARG A 7 -10.87 10.54 -19.93
CA ARG A 7 -10.24 11.08 -18.73
C ARG A 7 -10.04 10.01 -17.65
N VAL A 8 -11.00 9.11 -17.46
CA VAL A 8 -10.89 8.01 -16.50
C VAL A 8 -9.83 7.01 -16.96
N VAL A 9 -9.79 6.64 -18.25
CA VAL A 9 -8.76 5.77 -18.82
C VAL A 9 -7.38 6.37 -18.64
N GLY A 10 -7.20 7.66 -18.96
CA GLY A 10 -5.92 8.35 -18.80
C GLY A 10 -5.42 8.32 -17.36
N TYR A 11 -6.31 8.61 -16.40
CA TYR A 11 -5.98 8.57 -14.97
C TYR A 11 -5.60 7.16 -14.50
N LEU A 12 -6.36 6.13 -14.90
CA LEU A 12 -6.08 4.75 -14.52
C LEU A 12 -4.79 4.22 -15.16
N LYS A 13 -4.42 4.67 -16.37
CA LYS A 13 -3.11 4.33 -16.98
C LYS A 13 -1.96 4.86 -16.14
N GLN A 14 -2.02 6.12 -15.72
CA GLN A 14 -0.98 6.72 -14.87
C GLN A 14 -0.81 5.95 -13.56
N LEU A 15 -1.92 5.54 -12.93
CA LEU A 15 -1.87 4.73 -11.70
C LEU A 15 -1.32 3.32 -11.96
N GLN A 16 -1.70 2.69 -13.07
CA GLN A 16 -1.20 1.38 -13.46
C GLN A 16 0.31 1.40 -13.69
N GLU A 17 0.83 2.44 -14.36
CA GLU A 17 2.27 2.61 -14.60
C GLU A 17 3.04 2.93 -13.32
N LYS A 18 2.50 3.81 -12.47
CA LYS A 18 3.19 4.26 -11.26
C LYS A 18 3.13 3.26 -10.11
N HIS A 19 2.03 2.51 -9.99
CA HIS A 19 1.73 1.71 -8.81
C HIS A 19 1.27 0.27 -9.12
N GLY A 20 1.20 -0.12 -10.39
CA GLY A 20 0.70 -1.44 -10.79
C GLY A 20 -0.81 -1.61 -10.70
N GLY A 21 -1.55 -0.54 -10.38
CA GLY A 21 -3.01 -0.55 -10.26
C GLY A 21 -3.55 0.64 -9.48
N TYR A 22 -4.84 0.60 -9.16
CA TYR A 22 -5.57 1.69 -8.49
C TYR A 22 -6.24 1.23 -7.20
N TYR A 23 -6.42 2.17 -6.28
CA TYR A 23 -7.11 2.00 -4.99
C TYR A 23 -8.49 2.67 -4.98
N GLY A 24 -9.31 2.32 -3.99
CA GLY A 24 -10.62 2.94 -3.78
C GLY A 24 -10.51 4.45 -3.53
N THR A 25 -9.48 4.89 -2.80
CA THR A 25 -9.17 6.31 -2.59
C THR A 25 -8.89 7.07 -3.87
N ASP A 26 -8.23 6.43 -4.86
CA ASP A 26 -7.95 7.05 -6.15
C ASP A 26 -9.25 7.32 -6.93
N ILE A 27 -10.22 6.41 -6.82
CA ILE A 27 -11.55 6.58 -7.42
C ILE A 27 -12.33 7.69 -6.72
N VAL A 28 -12.20 7.84 -5.39
CA VAL A 28 -12.83 8.95 -4.66
C VAL A 28 -12.25 10.28 -5.12
N ASN A 29 -10.92 10.39 -5.23
CA ASN A 29 -10.24 11.59 -5.72
C ASN A 29 -10.67 11.92 -7.15
N LEU A 30 -10.65 10.94 -8.05
CA LEU A 30 -11.10 11.12 -9.42
C LEU A 30 -12.57 11.53 -9.51
N ALA A 31 -13.44 11.00 -8.64
CA ALA A 31 -14.84 11.39 -8.62
C ALA A 31 -15.02 12.86 -8.22
N ASN A 32 -14.27 13.31 -7.20
CA ASN A 32 -14.24 14.71 -6.79
C ASN A 32 -13.73 15.62 -7.93
N ASP A 33 -12.65 15.23 -8.60
CA ASP A 33 -12.06 15.97 -9.73
C ASP A 33 -12.98 16.05 -10.97
N LEU A 34 -13.91 15.11 -11.09
CA LEU A 34 -14.92 15.04 -12.14
C LEU A 34 -16.25 15.70 -11.72
N GLY A 35 -16.40 16.13 -10.47
CA GLY A 35 -17.64 16.68 -9.93
C GLY A 35 -18.78 15.66 -9.86
N VAL A 36 -18.46 14.37 -9.68
CA VAL A 36 -19.45 13.27 -9.61
C VAL A 36 -19.38 12.54 -8.28
N THR A 37 -20.43 11.80 -7.95
CA THR A 37 -20.39 10.95 -6.75
C THR A 37 -19.47 9.75 -6.96
N TRP A 38 -18.70 9.38 -5.94
CA TRP A 38 -17.82 8.22 -5.99
C TRP A 38 -18.59 6.92 -6.26
N HIS A 39 -19.81 6.79 -5.72
CA HIS A 39 -20.72 5.68 -5.99
C HIS A 39 -21.09 5.58 -7.48
N GLY A 40 -21.38 6.74 -8.12
CA GLY A 40 -21.70 6.82 -9.54
C GLY A 40 -20.51 6.43 -10.42
N LEU A 41 -19.32 6.95 -10.10
CA LEU A 41 -18.09 6.59 -10.81
C LEU A 41 -17.77 5.10 -10.64
N LYS A 42 -17.89 4.55 -9.43
CA LYS A 42 -17.67 3.11 -9.16
C LYS A 42 -18.62 2.24 -9.97
N LYS A 43 -19.93 2.56 -9.99
CA LYS A 43 -20.92 1.82 -10.78
C LYS A 43 -20.58 1.87 -12.27
N ARG A 44 -20.17 3.04 -12.77
CA ARG A 44 -19.80 3.22 -14.17
C ARG A 44 -18.52 2.47 -14.52
N LEU A 45 -17.52 2.50 -13.66
CA LEU A 45 -16.28 1.75 -13.82
C LEU A 45 -16.54 0.25 -13.88
N SER A 46 -17.37 -0.30 -12.99
CA SER A 46 -17.78 -1.71 -13.03
C SER A 46 -18.48 -2.08 -14.35
N PHE A 47 -19.28 -1.18 -14.91
CA PHE A 47 -19.88 -1.37 -16.23
C PHE A 47 -18.81 -1.36 -17.33
N TRP A 48 -17.89 -0.41 -17.33
CA TRP A 48 -16.81 -0.33 -18.33
C TRP A 48 -15.87 -1.54 -18.26
N LYS A 49 -15.46 -1.99 -17.07
CA LYS A 49 -14.61 -3.19 -16.95
C LYS A 49 -15.22 -4.44 -17.58
N LYS A 50 -16.56 -4.54 -17.61
CA LYS A 50 -17.27 -5.67 -18.24
C LYS A 50 -17.39 -5.51 -19.77
N ASN A 51 -17.64 -4.30 -20.24
CA ASN A 51 -18.11 -4.06 -21.62
C ASN A 51 -17.06 -3.37 -22.52
N ASP A 52 -16.01 -2.78 -21.95
CA ASP A 52 -15.02 -1.98 -22.67
C ASP A 52 -13.62 -2.58 -22.47
N SER A 53 -13.00 -2.96 -23.59
CA SER A 53 -11.65 -3.54 -23.61
C SER A 53 -10.59 -2.61 -23.01
N ALA A 54 -10.76 -1.28 -23.11
CA ALA A 54 -9.80 -0.31 -22.60
C ALA A 54 -9.69 -0.34 -21.07
N PHE A 55 -10.71 -0.87 -20.38
CA PHE A 55 -10.76 -0.94 -18.92
C PHE A 55 -10.41 -2.32 -18.34
N LYS A 56 -10.27 -3.34 -19.19
CA LYS A 56 -10.04 -4.73 -18.74
C LYS A 56 -8.68 -4.93 -18.07
N SER A 57 -7.66 -4.18 -18.48
CA SER A 57 -6.29 -4.32 -17.98
C SER A 57 -6.04 -3.65 -16.63
N PHE A 58 -6.93 -2.77 -16.15
CA PHE A 58 -6.70 -2.03 -14.91
C PHE A 58 -6.95 -2.90 -13.67
N VAL A 59 -5.93 -2.98 -12.82
CA VAL A 59 -5.94 -3.80 -11.60
C VAL A 59 -6.44 -2.98 -10.41
N TYR A 60 -7.43 -3.51 -9.69
CA TYR A 60 -7.87 -2.93 -8.42
C TYR A 60 -7.07 -3.56 -7.28
N LEU A 61 -6.35 -2.73 -6.52
CA LEU A 61 -5.42 -3.19 -5.48
C LEU A 61 -6.03 -3.21 -4.07
N GLY A 62 -7.20 -2.59 -3.90
CA GLY A 62 -7.89 -2.55 -2.61
C GLY A 62 -8.46 -1.18 -2.27
N GLN A 63 -8.99 -1.05 -1.07
CA GLN A 63 -9.70 0.15 -0.62
C GLN A 63 -8.75 1.35 -0.44
N HIS A 64 -7.61 1.14 0.22
CA HIS A 64 -6.66 2.17 0.62
C HIS A 64 -5.25 1.77 0.22
N ARG A 65 -4.43 2.76 -0.14
CA ARG A 65 -2.99 2.55 -0.33
C ARG A 65 -2.34 2.18 1.00
N PRO A 66 -1.45 1.17 1.04
CA PRO A 66 -0.64 0.88 2.22
C PRO A 66 0.18 2.11 2.60
N PRO A 67 0.20 2.51 3.88
CA PRO A 67 0.93 3.71 4.30
C PRO A 67 2.46 3.49 4.32
N ILE A 68 2.89 2.23 4.27
CA ILE A 68 4.28 1.79 4.15
C ILE A 68 4.34 0.78 3.01
N THR A 69 5.35 0.91 2.16
CA THR A 69 5.64 0.01 1.04
C THR A 69 6.25 -1.31 1.54
N LEU A 70 6.27 -2.32 0.67
CA LEU A 70 6.89 -3.60 1.03
C LEU A 70 8.40 -3.46 1.28
N ASN A 71 9.10 -2.64 0.49
CA ASN A 71 10.54 -2.44 0.64
C ASN A 71 10.88 -1.80 1.99
N GLU A 72 10.14 -0.75 2.36
CA GLU A 72 10.30 -0.09 3.66
C GLU A 72 9.98 -1.05 4.82
N PHE A 73 8.96 -1.89 4.69
CA PHE A 73 8.68 -2.93 5.68
C PHE A 73 9.86 -3.92 5.82
N MET A 74 10.42 -4.37 4.70
CA MET A 74 11.55 -5.29 4.68
C MET A 74 12.81 -4.65 5.29
N GLU A 75 13.05 -3.36 5.04
CA GLU A 75 14.15 -2.62 5.63
C GLU A 75 13.99 -2.48 7.15
N ILE A 76 12.81 -2.05 7.62
CA ILE A 76 12.49 -1.97 9.06
C ILE A 76 12.74 -3.33 9.72
N LYS A 77 12.25 -4.41 9.08
CA LYS A 77 12.44 -5.77 9.57
C LYS A 77 13.92 -6.16 9.61
N SER A 78 14.66 -5.85 8.56
CA SER A 78 16.09 -6.14 8.48
C SER A 78 16.86 -5.44 9.60
N ARG A 79 16.67 -4.14 9.76
CA ARG A 79 17.37 -3.32 10.78
C ARG A 79 17.06 -3.75 12.21
N ILE A 80 15.79 -4.01 12.51
CA ILE A 80 15.38 -4.52 13.83
C ILE A 80 15.96 -5.91 14.10
N SER A 81 16.12 -6.75 13.06
CA SER A 81 16.69 -8.10 13.21
C SER A 81 18.20 -8.07 13.36
N SER A 82 18.91 -7.20 12.63
CA SER A 82 20.36 -7.08 12.72
C SER A 82 20.82 -6.36 13.98
N ASN A 83 20.05 -5.39 14.47
CA ASN A 83 20.37 -4.63 15.67
C ASN A 83 19.09 -4.30 16.48
N PRO A 84 18.63 -5.20 17.35
CA PRO A 84 17.43 -4.99 18.16
C PRO A 84 17.49 -3.76 19.09
N LEU A 85 18.71 -3.30 19.44
CA LEU A 85 18.96 -2.14 20.29
C LEU A 85 18.99 -0.82 19.51
N GLU A 86 18.86 -0.86 18.18
CA GLU A 86 18.82 0.35 17.38
C GLU A 86 17.67 1.28 17.80
N ILE A 87 17.98 2.57 17.91
CA ILE A 87 16.99 3.59 18.22
C ILE A 87 16.04 3.70 17.03
N LYS A 88 14.80 3.23 17.21
CA LYS A 88 13.76 3.20 16.17
C LYS A 88 13.50 4.57 15.53
N GLN A 89 13.71 5.66 16.26
CA GLN A 89 13.60 7.00 15.71
C GLN A 89 14.62 7.27 14.59
N HIS A 90 15.82 6.72 14.66
CA HIS A 90 16.82 6.87 13.60
C HIS A 90 16.38 6.16 12.32
N ILE A 91 15.84 4.93 12.45
CA ILE A 91 15.25 4.19 11.33
C ILE A 91 14.14 5.02 10.66
N LEU A 92 13.24 5.61 11.45
CA LEU A 92 12.20 6.48 10.91
C LEU A 92 12.77 7.71 10.20
N SER A 93 13.79 8.35 10.76
CA SER A 93 14.43 9.51 10.15
C SER A 93 15.09 9.18 8.82
N ASP A 94 15.76 8.03 8.72
CA ASP A 94 16.38 7.56 7.48
C ASP A 94 15.31 7.34 6.39
N LEU A 95 14.24 6.60 6.70
CA LEU A 95 13.11 6.38 5.79
C LEU A 95 12.44 7.69 5.35
N GLN A 96 12.27 8.64 6.27
CA GLN A 96 11.70 9.95 5.96
C GLN A 96 12.60 10.76 5.01
N ASN A 97 13.92 10.67 5.17
CA ASN A 97 14.87 11.31 4.27
C ASN A 97 14.83 10.69 2.86
N GLU A 98 14.73 9.36 2.77
CA GLU A 98 14.56 8.66 1.50
C GLU A 98 13.27 9.07 0.79
N ARG A 99 12.12 9.03 1.50
CA ARG A 99 10.83 9.50 0.95
C ARG A 99 10.91 10.95 0.48
N LYS A 100 11.55 11.82 1.24
CA LYS A 100 11.75 13.22 0.86
C LYS A 100 12.56 13.32 -0.44
N GLY A 101 13.59 12.50 -0.61
CA GLY A 101 14.40 12.43 -1.82
C GLY A 101 13.61 12.05 -3.08
N ILE A 102 12.58 11.21 -2.93
CA ILE A 102 11.71 10.75 -4.04
C ILE A 102 10.36 11.48 -4.12
N GLY A 103 10.10 12.45 -3.24
CA GLY A 103 8.86 13.23 -3.21
C GLY A 103 7.64 12.46 -2.69
N GLU A 104 7.84 11.44 -1.85
CA GLU A 104 6.74 10.71 -1.21
C GLU A 104 6.28 11.34 0.12
N GLU A 105 5.03 11.06 0.49
CA GLU A 105 4.44 11.53 1.75
C GLU A 105 5.15 10.94 2.97
N SER A 106 5.26 11.70 4.06
CA SER A 106 5.96 11.24 5.26
C SER A 106 5.22 10.08 5.96
N ILE A 107 5.99 9.16 6.54
CA ILE A 107 5.44 8.12 7.41
C ILE A 107 5.07 8.76 8.76
N THR A 108 3.81 8.62 9.15
CA THR A 108 3.36 9.06 10.49
C THR A 108 3.98 8.21 11.58
N ARG A 109 4.38 8.82 12.71
CA ARG A 109 5.01 8.09 13.84
C ARG A 109 4.18 6.88 14.30
N PRO A 110 2.85 6.97 14.49
CA PRO A 110 2.05 5.81 14.91
C PRO A 110 2.11 4.65 13.91
N THR A 111 2.09 4.96 12.60
CA THR A 111 2.19 3.94 11.55
C THR A 111 3.54 3.25 11.59
N PHE A 112 4.63 4.02 11.69
CA PHE A 112 5.97 3.47 11.80
C PHE A 112 6.12 2.55 13.00
N TYR A 113 5.72 3.00 14.20
CA TYR A 113 5.86 2.16 15.41
C TYR A 113 4.98 0.91 15.39
N ARG A 114 3.81 0.97 14.75
CA ARG A 114 2.97 -0.22 14.51
C ARG A 114 3.71 -1.24 13.64
N VAL A 115 4.34 -0.79 12.56
CA VAL A 115 5.11 -1.66 11.66
C VAL A 115 6.37 -2.20 12.33
N ALA A 116 7.12 -1.36 13.06
CA ALA A 116 8.27 -1.78 13.84
C ALA A 116 7.90 -2.87 14.87
N LYS A 117 6.77 -2.70 15.57
CA LYS A 117 6.26 -3.72 16.49
C LYS A 117 5.94 -5.03 15.78
N GLN A 118 5.29 -4.97 14.62
CA GLN A 118 4.99 -6.16 13.80
C GLN A 118 6.28 -6.86 13.33
N ALA A 119 7.29 -6.10 12.91
CA ALA A 119 8.59 -6.63 12.54
C ALA A 119 9.26 -7.36 13.72
N THR A 120 9.28 -6.77 14.92
CA THR A 120 9.79 -7.44 16.13
C THR A 120 9.02 -8.73 16.42
N LEU A 121 7.68 -8.71 16.42
CA LEU A 121 6.87 -9.90 16.70
C LEU A 121 7.10 -11.03 15.67
N SER A 122 7.38 -10.68 14.41
CA SER A 122 7.63 -11.66 13.36
C SER A 122 8.88 -12.52 13.58
N GLN A 123 9.81 -12.06 14.43
CA GLN A 123 11.02 -12.83 14.80
C GLN A 123 10.67 -14.00 15.73
N PHE A 124 9.73 -13.80 16.65
CA PHE A 124 9.36 -14.79 17.66
C PHE A 124 8.28 -15.77 17.20
N SER A 125 7.58 -15.46 16.11
CA SER A 125 6.51 -16.30 15.57
C SER A 125 7.00 -17.62 14.96
N LEU A 126 8.29 -17.75 14.63
CA LEU A 126 8.85 -18.98 14.04
C LEU A 126 9.46 -19.93 15.09
N GLU A 127 9.93 -19.40 16.23
CA GLU A 127 10.57 -20.23 17.27
C GLU A 127 9.57 -21.04 18.10
N GLN A 128 8.31 -20.61 18.21
CA GLN A 128 7.30 -21.34 18.99
C GLN A 128 6.72 -22.57 18.27
N ALA A 129 6.95 -22.73 16.96
CA ALA A 129 6.44 -23.87 16.20
C ALA A 129 7.24 -25.19 16.40
N TYR A 130 8.45 -25.12 16.97
CA TYR A 130 9.37 -26.27 17.07
C TYR A 130 9.66 -26.78 18.49
N LEU A 131 9.03 -26.21 19.52
CA LEU A 131 9.23 -26.66 20.92
C LEU A 131 8.20 -27.69 21.40
N GLY A 132 7.33 -28.19 20.52
CA GLY A 132 6.22 -29.09 20.88
C GLY A 132 6.34 -30.55 20.39
N LEU A 133 7.40 -30.91 19.65
CA LEU A 133 7.54 -32.27 19.07
C LEU A 133 8.95 -32.82 19.28
N SER A 134 9.32 -33.08 20.53
CA SER A 134 10.28 -34.13 20.84
C SER A 134 9.49 -35.41 21.13
N PRO A 135 9.50 -36.44 20.27
CA PRO A 135 9.07 -37.76 20.69
C PRO A 135 10.13 -38.28 21.65
N THR A 136 9.81 -38.26 22.95
CA THR A 136 10.43 -39.18 23.90
C THR A 136 9.82 -40.57 23.66
N GLU A 137 10.72 -41.51 23.41
CA GLU A 137 10.57 -42.99 23.32
C GLU A 137 10.01 -43.57 22.01
#